data_AF-A0A7S1LPR7-F1
#
_entry.id   AF-A0A7S1LPR7-F1
#
_cell.length_a   1.000
_cell.length_b   1.000
_cell.length_c   1.000
_cell.angle_alpha   90.00
_cell.angle_beta   90.00
_cell.angle_gamma   90.00
#
_symmetry.space_group_name_H-M   'P 1'
#
loop_
_entity.id
_entity.type
_entity.pdbx_description
1 polymer ?
#
loop_
_entity_poly.entity_id
_entity_poly.type
_entity_poly.pdbx_seq_one_letter_code
_entity_poly.pdbx_strand_id
1 'polypeptide(L)'
;GYAMFNEINYHELEGLNVTIVGHGAFAVENIRTCCEFSVAQIYLVCRRRNLACPRVASWMANRTFNPLNNVRYMHATEPMYKLIDLDPWTYHSVQTNEKRSVCQITQKARFGIG
;
A
#
# COMPACT_ATOMS: atom_id res chain seq x y z
N GLY A 1 8.08 -18.67 11.54
CA GLY A 1 8.87 -18.77 10.31
C GLY A 1 8.21 -17.92 9.25
N TYR A 2 8.98 -17.11 8.53
CA TYR A 2 8.50 -16.43 7.32
C TYR A 2 8.35 -17.50 6.23
N ALA A 3 7.14 -17.74 5.75
CA ALA A 3 6.94 -18.65 4.63
C ALA A 3 7.30 -17.89 3.35
N MET A 4 8.49 -18.17 2.81
CA MET A 4 8.89 -17.73 1.46
C MET A 4 8.50 -18.85 0.50
N PHE A 5 7.49 -18.59 -0.34
CA PHE A 5 7.03 -19.54 -1.34
C PHE A 5 7.65 -19.18 -2.69
N ASN A 6 8.37 -20.12 -3.30
CA ASN A 6 8.96 -19.97 -4.65
C ASN A 6 8.14 -20.72 -5.72
N GLU A 7 6.87 -20.99 -5.44
CA GLU A 7 6.02 -21.80 -6.33
C GLU A 7 5.51 -21.04 -7.55
N ILE A 8 5.56 -19.70 -7.53
CA ILE A 8 5.10 -18.85 -8.62
C ILE A 8 6.31 -18.39 -9.44
N ASN A 9 6.33 -18.77 -10.72
CA ASN A 9 7.26 -18.22 -11.70
C ASN A 9 6.72 -16.88 -12.23
N TYR A 10 7.29 -15.76 -11.78
CA TYR A 10 6.82 -14.43 -12.16
C TYR A 10 6.99 -14.10 -13.65
N HIS A 11 7.90 -14.77 -14.36
CA HIS A 11 8.03 -14.60 -15.82
C HIS A 11 6.79 -15.07 -16.58
N GLU A 12 6.03 -16.01 -16.03
CA GLU A 12 4.79 -16.50 -16.63
C GLU A 12 3.62 -15.53 -16.42
N LEU A 13 3.81 -14.46 -15.63
CA LEU A 13 2.77 -13.46 -15.34
C LEU A 13 2.83 -12.23 -16.25
N GLU A 14 3.86 -12.12 -17.11
CA GLU A 14 4.03 -10.98 -18.00
C GLU A 14 2.80 -10.78 -18.90
N GLY A 15 2.27 -9.55 -18.94
CA GLY A 15 1.07 -9.23 -19.71
C GLY A 15 -0.25 -9.81 -19.18
N LEU A 16 -0.23 -10.58 -18.08
CA LEU A 16 -1.43 -11.15 -17.48
C LEU A 16 -2.11 -10.22 -16.48
N ASN A 17 -3.32 -10.60 -16.09
CA ASN A 17 -4.06 -9.97 -14.99
C ASN A 17 -3.91 -10.83 -13.73
N VAL A 18 -3.38 -10.26 -12.65
CA VAL A 18 -3.08 -10.99 -11.41
C VAL A 18 -3.96 -10.49 -10.27
N THR A 19 -4.50 -11.43 -9.49
CA THR A 19 -5.24 -11.12 -8.26
C THR A 19 -4.43 -11.54 -7.04
N ILE A 20 -4.22 -10.60 -6.12
CA ILE A 20 -3.55 -10.83 -4.84
C ILE A 20 -4.60 -10.69 -3.73
N VAL A 21 -4.79 -11.77 -2.96
CA VAL A 21 -5.76 -11.82 -1.87
C VAL A 21 -5.07 -11.56 -0.54
N GLY A 22 -5.55 -10.54 0.18
CA GLY A 22 -5.04 -10.16 1.49
C GLY A 22 -4.21 -8.88 1.47
N HIS A 23 -4.18 -8.20 2.62
CA HIS A 23 -3.41 -6.97 2.82
C HIS A 23 -2.29 -7.22 3.81
N GLY A 24 -1.04 -6.94 3.43
CA GLY A 24 0.10 -7.14 4.31
C GLY A 24 1.44 -6.99 3.57
N ALA A 25 2.53 -7.19 4.29
CA ALA A 25 3.88 -7.06 3.74
C ALA A 25 4.10 -7.94 2.49
N PHE A 26 3.67 -9.20 2.53
CA PHE A 26 3.78 -10.13 1.41
C PHE A 26 2.94 -9.71 0.20
N ALA A 27 1.72 -9.20 0.42
CA ALA A 27 0.88 -8.73 -0.66
C ALA A 27 1.51 -7.53 -1.36
N VAL A 28 2.06 -6.58 -0.60
CA VAL A 28 2.74 -5.40 -1.16
C VAL A 28 4.02 -5.80 -1.91
N GLU A 29 4.81 -6.74 -1.38
CA GLU A 29 5.99 -7.24 -2.10
C GLU A 29 5.59 -7.95 -3.40
N ASN A 30 4.57 -8.81 -3.38
CA ASN A 30 4.08 -9.47 -4.59
C ASN A 30 3.54 -8.47 -5.63
N ILE A 31 2.87 -7.39 -5.21
CA ILE A 31 2.47 -6.31 -6.13
C ILE A 31 3.70 -5.70 -6.79
N ARG A 32 4.75 -5.41 -6.01
CA ARG A 32 5.99 -4.87 -6.54
C ARG A 32 6.65 -5.83 -7.52
N THR A 33 6.75 -7.12 -7.18
CA THR A 33 7.30 -8.14 -8.08
C THR A 33 6.46 -8.25 -9.35
N CYS A 34 5.12 -8.22 -9.26
CA CYS A 34 4.26 -8.17 -10.45
C CYS A 34 4.57 -6.96 -11.34
N CYS A 35 4.78 -5.78 -10.76
CA CYS A 35 5.19 -4.58 -11.51
C CYS A 35 6.57 -4.75 -12.18
N GLU A 36 7.53 -5.39 -11.50
CA GLU A 36 8.88 -5.65 -12.04
C GLU A 36 8.87 -6.63 -13.24
N PHE A 37 7.85 -7.48 -13.33
CA PHE A 37 7.66 -8.47 -14.39
C PHE A 37 6.58 -8.07 -15.40
N SER A 38 6.27 -6.78 -15.52
CA SER A 38 5.38 -6.23 -16.55
C SER A 38 3.98 -6.89 -16.59
N VAL A 39 3.45 -7.26 -15.42
CA VAL A 39 2.05 -7.69 -15.27
C VAL A 39 1.13 -6.57 -15.76
N ALA A 40 0.14 -6.89 -16.61
CA ALA A 40 -0.71 -5.89 -17.24
C ALA A 40 -1.63 -5.18 -16.25
N GLN A 41 -2.24 -5.93 -15.33
CA GLN A 41 -3.12 -5.39 -14.30
C GLN A 41 -3.04 -6.20 -13.00
N ILE A 42 -2.97 -5.50 -11.87
CA ILE A 42 -2.91 -6.11 -10.55
C ILE A 42 -4.17 -5.71 -9.76
N TYR A 43 -4.87 -6.71 -9.22
CA TYR A 43 -6.04 -6.54 -8.37
C TYR A 43 -5.70 -6.95 -6.94
N LEU A 44 -5.71 -5.98 -6.01
CA LEU A 44 -5.54 -6.24 -4.58
C LEU A 44 -6.91 -6.40 -3.92
N VAL A 45 -7.25 -7.63 -3.52
CA VAL A 45 -8.55 -7.94 -2.90
C VAL A 45 -8.39 -8.08 -1.40
N CYS A 46 -9.10 -7.23 -0.65
CA CYS A 46 -9.01 -7.12 0.79
C CYS A 46 -10.39 -6.99 1.43
N ARG A 47 -10.58 -7.50 2.66
CA ARG A 47 -11.84 -7.34 3.42
C ARG A 47 -12.19 -5.87 3.70
N ARG A 48 -11.17 -5.01 3.87
CA ARG A 48 -11.30 -3.56 4.02
C ARG A 48 -10.22 -2.89 3.18
N ARG A 49 -10.52 -1.74 2.58
CA ARG A 49 -9.53 -0.88 1.91
C ARG A 49 -8.68 -0.17 2.96
N ASN A 50 -7.56 -0.79 3.31
CA ASN A 50 -6.53 -0.15 4.12
C ASN A 50 -5.65 0.72 3.22
N LEU A 51 -4.87 1.62 3.82
CA LEU A 51 -3.89 2.40 3.09
C LEU A 51 -2.69 1.50 2.73
N ALA A 52 -2.50 1.31 1.43
CA ALA A 52 -1.19 1.00 0.85
C ALA A 52 -0.29 2.24 0.93
N CYS A 53 1.01 2.01 1.10
CA CYS A 53 1.97 3.08 1.31
C CYS A 53 3.16 2.91 0.34
N PRO A 54 3.61 3.98 -0.35
CA PRO A 54 4.85 3.96 -1.10
C PRO A 54 6.04 3.60 -0.19
N ARG A 55 7.03 2.90 -0.76
CA ARG A 55 8.21 2.42 -0.01
C ARG A 55 8.93 3.52 0.77
N VAL A 56 9.04 4.72 0.19
CA VAL A 56 9.71 5.87 0.83
C VAL A 56 8.95 6.35 2.07
N ALA A 57 7.62 6.49 1.98
CA ALA A 57 6.79 6.91 3.11
C ALA A 57 6.76 5.82 4.21
N SER A 58 6.73 4.54 3.81
CA SER A 58 6.89 3.40 4.71
C SER A 58 8.22 3.45 5.45
N TRP A 59 9.34 3.61 4.73
CA TRP A 59 10.67 3.69 5.33
C TRP A 59 10.77 4.83 6.33
N MET A 60 10.26 6.01 5.96
CA MET A 60 10.26 7.18 6.86
C MET A 60 9.48 6.89 8.14
N ALA A 61 8.27 6.31 8.03
CA ALA A 61 7.44 5.96 9.19
C ALA A 61 8.07 4.91 10.10
N ASN A 62 8.80 3.94 9.53
CA ASN A 62 9.46 2.89 10.31
C ASN A 62 10.80 3.32 10.93
N ARG A 63 11.44 4.37 10.41
CA ARG A 63 12.72 4.88 10.93
C ARG A 63 12.58 5.93 12.02
N THR A 64 11.45 6.62 12.08
CA THR A 64 11.22 7.66 13.08
C THR A 64 10.86 7.08 14.43
N PHE A 65 11.50 7.58 15.49
CA PHE A 65 11.12 7.25 16.87
C PHE A 65 9.81 7.94 17.28
N ASN A 66 9.60 9.16 16.77
CA ASN A 66 8.40 9.95 17.05
C ASN A 66 7.32 9.70 16.00
N PRO A 67 6.03 9.82 16.34
CA PRO A 67 4.96 9.75 15.36
C PRO A 67 5.13 10.83 14.27
N LEU A 68 4.96 10.43 13.00
CA LEU A 68 4.94 11.39 11.89
C LEU A 68 3.67 12.24 11.94
N ASN A 69 3.75 13.44 11.36
CA ASN A 69 2.56 14.22 11.08
C ASN A 69 1.70 13.49 10.02
N ASN A 70 0.51 13.04 10.41
CA ASN A 70 -0.39 12.26 9.56
C ASN A 70 -0.79 12.99 8.27
N VAL A 71 -0.98 14.32 8.30
CA VAL A 71 -1.35 15.10 7.12
C VAL A 71 -0.22 15.07 6.09
N ARG A 72 1.02 15.32 6.53
CA ARG A 72 2.20 15.22 5.66
C ARG A 72 2.39 13.80 5.13
N TYR A 73 2.12 12.80 5.96
CA TYR A 73 2.18 11.41 5.56
C TYR A 73 1.16 11.10 4.46
N MET A 74 -0.09 11.52 4.61
CA MET A 74 -1.13 11.34 3.59
C MET A 74 -0.75 12.02 2.28
N HIS A 75 -0.28 13.27 2.31
CA HIS A 75 0.21 13.95 1.11
C HIS A 75 1.38 13.23 0.43
N ALA A 76 2.28 12.61 1.19
CA ALA A 76 3.35 11.79 0.63
C ALA A 76 2.81 10.52 -0.06
N THR A 77 1.63 10.01 0.31
CA THR A 77 1.01 8.86 -0.34
C THR A 77 0.15 9.20 -1.56
N GLU A 78 -0.39 10.43 -1.65
CA GLU A 78 -1.31 10.86 -2.71
C GLU A 78 -0.82 10.57 -4.15
N PRO A 79 0.45 10.81 -4.51
CA PRO A 79 0.91 10.60 -5.88
C PRO A 79 0.67 9.19 -6.39
N MET A 80 0.84 8.18 -5.53
CA MET A 80 0.62 6.77 -5.89
C MET A 80 -0.86 6.48 -6.17
N TYR A 81 -1.76 7.01 -5.35
CA TYR A 81 -3.20 6.79 -5.53
C TYR A 81 -3.76 7.56 -6.74
N LYS A 82 -3.19 8.72 -7.04
CA LYS A 82 -3.54 9.50 -8.23
C LYS A 82 -3.26 8.75 -9.54
N LEU A 83 -2.25 7.87 -9.57
CA LEU A 83 -1.96 7.04 -10.75
C LEU A 83 -3.07 6.04 -11.08
N ILE A 84 -3.94 5.75 -10.13
CA ILE A 84 -5.06 4.80 -10.26
C ILE A 84 -6.42 5.48 -10.02
N ASP A 85 -6.47 6.82 -10.11
CA ASP A 85 -7.66 7.66 -9.92
C ASP A 85 -8.42 7.39 -8.60
N LEU A 86 -7.68 7.12 -7.53
CA LEU A 86 -8.24 6.95 -6.18
C LEU A 86 -7.86 8.10 -5.25
N ASP A 87 -8.78 8.42 -4.35
CA ASP A 87 -8.56 9.37 -3.26
C ASP A 87 -8.36 8.63 -1.93
N PRO A 88 -7.15 8.60 -1.35
CA PRO A 88 -6.89 7.86 -0.12
C PRO A 88 -7.54 8.51 1.11
N TRP A 89 -7.97 9.78 1.03
CA TRP A 89 -8.59 10.49 2.14
C TRP A 89 -10.04 10.07 2.40
N THR A 90 -10.70 9.45 1.43
CA THR A 90 -12.07 8.95 1.57
C THR A 90 -12.11 7.55 2.18
N TYR A 91 -10.95 6.97 2.51
CA TYR A 91 -10.87 5.62 3.06
C TYR A 91 -11.39 5.60 4.50
N HIS A 92 -12.08 4.53 4.88
CA HIS A 92 -12.57 4.35 6.26
C HIS A 92 -11.46 4.49 7.32
N SER A 93 -10.21 4.15 6.97
CA SER A 93 -9.06 4.28 7.88
C SER A 93 -8.61 5.71 8.11
N VAL A 94 -9.14 6.69 7.38
CA VAL A 94 -8.73 8.10 7.44
C VAL A 94 -9.88 8.95 7.95
N GLN A 95 -9.64 9.66 9.05
CA GLN A 95 -10.56 10.65 9.60
C GLN A 95 -9.91 12.03 9.44
N THR A 96 -10.58 12.92 8.72
CA THR A 96 -10.06 14.25 8.40
C THR A 96 -11.19 15.29 8.37
N ASN A 97 -10.82 16.57 8.38
CA ASN A 97 -11.74 17.67 8.12
C ASN A 97 -11.80 17.99 6.62
N GLU A 98 -12.79 18.78 6.18
CA GLU A 98 -12.95 19.16 4.77
C GLU A 98 -11.69 19.81 4.17
N LYS A 99 -10.95 20.57 4.98
CA LYS A 99 -9.71 21.26 4.58
C LYS A 99 -8.47 20.37 4.54
N ARG A 100 -8.58 19.08 4.90
CA ARG A 100 -7.45 18.13 5.03
C ARG A 100 -6.30 18.63 5.90
N SER A 101 -6.59 19.53 6.84
CA SER A 101 -5.59 20.18 7.70
C SER A 101 -5.35 19.42 9.00
N VAL A 102 -6.24 18.48 9.33
CA VAL A 102 -6.12 17.56 10.48
C VAL A 102 -6.41 16.15 9.99
N CYS A 103 -5.61 15.18 10.43
CA CYS A 103 -5.76 13.79 10.00
C CYS A 103 -5.47 12.83 11.14
N GLN A 104 -6.36 11.86 11.33
CA GLN A 104 -6.15 10.69 12.16
C GLN A 104 -6.26 9.44 11.28
N ILE A 105 -5.26 8.56 11.38
CA ILE A 105 -5.22 7.32 10.62
C ILE A 105 -5.38 6.14 11.57
N THR A 106 -6.41 5.32 11.34
CA THR A 106 -6.71 4.14 12.14
C THR A 106 -6.79 2.92 11.23
N GLN A 107 -5.74 2.10 11.23
CA GLN A 107 -5.74 0.81 10.54
C GLN A 107 -4.99 -0.25 11.33
N LYS A 108 -5.44 -1.50 11.22
CA LYS A 108 -4.78 -2.65 11.86
C LYS A 108 -3.51 -3.08 11.11
N ALA A 109 -3.49 -2.87 9.80
CA ALA A 109 -2.33 -3.18 8.98
C ALA A 109 -1.18 -2.22 9.31
N ARG A 110 0.03 -2.74 9.45
CA ARG A 110 1.22 -1.89 9.62
C ARG A 110 1.43 -1.01 8.38
N PHE A 111 1.98 0.17 8.62
CA PHE A 111 2.45 1.06 7.56
C PHE A 111 3.75 0.52 6.98
N GLY A 112 3.60 -0.41 6.04
CA GLY A 112 4.68 -0.97 5.24
C GLY A 112 5.41 -2.17 5.85
N ILE A 113 6.58 -2.45 5.28
CA ILE A 113 7.43 -3.61 5.57
C ILE A 113 8.54 -3.15 6.51
N GLY A 114 8.59 -3.72 7.71
CA GLY A 114 9.68 -3.54 8.67
C GLY A 114 10.78 -4.57 8.45
#